data_AF-A0A7S1YA68-F1
#
_entry.id   AF-A0A7S1YA68-F1
#
_cell.length_a   1.000
_cell.length_b   1.000
_cell.length_c   1.000
_cell.angle_alpha   90.00
_cell.angle_beta   90.00
_cell.angle_gamma   90.00
#
_symmetry.space_group_name_H-M   'P 1'
#
loop_
_entity.id
_entity.type
_entity.pdbx_description
1 polymer ?
#
loop_
_entity_poly.entity_id
_entity_poly.type
_entity_poly.pdbx_seq_one_letter_code
_entity_poly.pdbx_strand_id
1 'polypeptide(L)'
;IFNPANYNIDINVGDNSCYPECDVDITASPTGAPTATASPTASPSPLCNSIIEADTTLSEDVRCNCDTVSSPLITLQAVGMTLDMNGYTVKCMDSSTTKAEACITIAYKWITVKNGAVANCDLGIAMESTWGGNTVDNVVVTHSTVGIHVFSRDNVVMMSIIDAEEVGIKIGNNGAHIEGNIVNSTGHGVELVEHLTPGTGRTTVITFVDIIDNTIHHEGKCIFNPANYSEDAINMDNGCYGPV
;
A
#
# COMPACT_ATOMS: atom_id res chain seq x y z
N ILE A 1 1.32 -20.19 -20.23
CA ILE A 1 0.56 -19.26 -19.37
C ILE A 1 -0.82 -19.89 -19.18
N PHE A 2 -1.07 -20.44 -17.99
CA PHE A 2 -2.34 -21.09 -17.64
C PHE A 2 -3.28 -19.99 -17.13
N ASN A 3 -4.40 -19.74 -17.83
CA ASN A 3 -5.40 -18.77 -17.38
C ASN A 3 -6.62 -19.54 -16.82
N PRO A 4 -6.79 -19.60 -15.48
CA PRO A 4 -7.87 -20.36 -14.86
C PRO A 4 -9.27 -19.79 -15.11
N ALA A 5 -9.41 -18.58 -15.68
CA ALA A 5 -10.70 -17.94 -15.92
C ALA A 5 -11.56 -18.57 -17.04
N ASN A 6 -11.02 -19.53 -17.81
CA ASN A 6 -11.71 -20.10 -18.98
C ASN A 6 -12.29 -21.51 -18.77
N TYR A 7 -12.24 -22.05 -17.55
CA TYR A 7 -12.70 -23.40 -17.26
C TYR A 7 -13.84 -23.37 -16.23
N ASN A 8 -15.01 -23.88 -16.62
CA ASN A 8 -16.00 -24.33 -15.64
C ASN A 8 -15.55 -25.71 -15.15
N ILE A 9 -15.21 -25.81 -13.87
CA ILE A 9 -14.91 -27.08 -13.21
C ILE A 9 -16.23 -27.60 -12.63
N ASP A 10 -16.91 -28.47 -13.37
CA ASP A 10 -18.04 -29.22 -12.83
C ASP A 10 -17.49 -30.43 -12.06
N ILE A 11 -17.49 -30.34 -10.73
CA ILE A 11 -17.13 -31.46 -9.86
C ILE A 11 -18.38 -32.31 -9.64
N ASN A 12 -18.52 -33.38 -10.41
CA ASN A 12 -19.60 -34.34 -10.21
C ASN A 12 -19.19 -35.33 -9.11
N VAL A 13 -19.66 -35.09 -7.89
CA VAL A 13 -19.40 -35.99 -6.75
C VAL A 13 -20.36 -37.17 -6.85
N GLY A 14 -19.97 -38.19 -7.60
CA GLY A 14 -20.64 -39.50 -7.60
C GLY A 14 -20.48 -40.19 -6.25
N ASP A 15 -21.50 -40.95 -5.85
CA ASP A 15 -21.67 -41.58 -4.53
C ASP A 15 -20.41 -42.19 -3.91
N ASN A 16 -20.32 -41.96 -2.60
CA ASN A 16 -19.22 -42.10 -1.64
C ASN A 16 -18.61 -43.51 -1.45
N SER A 17 -18.36 -44.28 -2.52
CA SER A 17 -18.05 -45.72 -2.42
C SER A 17 -16.77 -46.21 -3.10
N CYS A 18 -15.91 -45.33 -3.64
CA CYS A 18 -14.67 -45.76 -4.30
C CYS A 18 -13.42 -45.29 -3.54
N TYR A 19 -12.70 -46.26 -2.96
CA TYR A 19 -11.30 -46.15 -2.50
C TYR A 19 -10.61 -47.46 -2.97
N PRO A 20 -9.38 -47.42 -3.53
CA PRO A 20 -8.40 -46.35 -3.43
C PRO A 20 -8.05 -45.63 -4.75
N GLU A 21 -8.75 -45.87 -5.85
CA GLU A 21 -8.41 -45.30 -7.16
C GLU A 21 -9.65 -44.69 -7.83
N CYS A 22 -9.96 -43.43 -7.51
CA CYS A 22 -10.92 -42.65 -8.28
C CYS A 22 -10.16 -41.91 -9.39
N ASP A 23 -10.24 -42.42 -10.61
CA ASP A 23 -9.84 -41.67 -11.81
C ASP A 23 -10.82 -40.50 -11.99
N VAL A 24 -10.33 -39.28 -11.78
CA VAL A 24 -11.09 -38.05 -12.04
C VAL A 24 -11.02 -37.77 -13.54
N ASP A 25 -12.10 -38.05 -14.26
CA ASP A 25 -12.19 -37.77 -15.69
C ASP A 25 -12.54 -36.29 -15.91
N ILE A 26 -11.50 -35.46 -16.10
CA ILE A 26 -11.65 -34.03 -16.37
C ILE A 26 -11.94 -33.84 -17.86
N THR A 27 -13.22 -33.83 -18.23
CA THR A 27 -13.65 -33.48 -19.59
C THR A 27 -13.93 -31.97 -19.69
N ALA A 28 -12.98 -31.22 -20.25
CA ALA A 28 -13.19 -29.81 -20.57
C ALA A 28 -14.09 -29.69 -21.82
N SER A 29 -15.31 -29.19 -21.66
CA SER A 29 -16.13 -28.76 -22.80
C SER A 29 -15.58 -27.46 -23.38
N PRO A 30 -15.39 -27.32 -24.71
CA PRO A 30 -14.92 -26.08 -25.30
C PRO A 30 -16.02 -25.01 -25.21
N THR A 31 -15.93 -24.18 -24.18
CA THR A 31 -16.69 -22.93 -24.08
C THR A 31 -16.32 -22.05 -25.28
N GLY A 32 -17.33 -21.46 -25.92
CA GLY A 32 -17.19 -20.72 -27.19
C GLY A 32 -16.00 -19.76 -27.21
N ALA A 33 -15.40 -19.60 -28.39
CA ALA A 33 -14.23 -18.75 -28.59
C ALA A 33 -14.44 -17.39 -27.92
N PRO A 34 -13.57 -16.97 -26.98
CA PRO A 34 -13.73 -15.69 -26.31
C PRO A 34 -13.75 -14.60 -27.36
N THR A 35 -14.85 -13.86 -27.44
CA THR A 35 -14.96 -12.68 -28.30
C THR A 35 -13.82 -11.76 -27.90
N ALA A 36 -12.88 -11.53 -28.83
CA ALA A 36 -11.70 -10.72 -28.58
C ALA A 36 -12.14 -9.35 -28.04
N THR A 37 -12.02 -9.15 -26.73
CA THR A 37 -12.23 -7.85 -26.12
C THR A 37 -11.20 -6.92 -26.73
N ALA A 38 -11.65 -5.82 -27.31
CA ALA A 38 -10.74 -4.82 -27.87
C ALA A 38 -9.68 -4.48 -26.83
N SER A 39 -8.40 -4.56 -27.21
CA SER A 39 -7.32 -4.13 -26.31
C SER A 39 -7.63 -2.71 -25.85
N PRO A 40 -7.66 -2.46 -24.53
CA PRO A 40 -7.90 -1.12 -24.02
C PRO A 40 -6.85 -0.19 -24.62
N THR A 41 -7.29 0.93 -25.19
CA THR A 41 -6.41 2.02 -25.58
C THR A 41 -5.57 2.39 -24.36
N ALA A 42 -4.25 2.33 -24.47
CA ALA A 42 -3.36 2.69 -23.38
C ALA A 42 -3.71 4.10 -22.89
N SER A 43 -4.14 4.21 -21.63
CA SER A 43 -4.38 5.51 -21.00
C SER A 43 -3.05 6.27 -20.98
N PRO A 44 -3.01 7.56 -21.35
CA PRO A 44 -1.78 8.34 -21.24
C PRO A 44 -1.25 8.29 -19.81
N SER A 45 0.07 8.22 -19.66
CA SER A 45 0.70 8.21 -18.35
C SER A 45 0.29 9.45 -17.54
N PRO A 46 0.01 9.29 -16.24
CA PRO A 46 -0.28 10.39 -15.33
C PRO A 46 0.79 11.48 -15.35
N LEU A 47 0.35 12.73 -15.32
CA LEU A 47 1.22 13.90 -15.19
C LEU A 47 1.33 14.30 -13.71
N CYS A 48 2.25 15.23 -13.44
CA CYS A 48 2.38 15.84 -12.12
C CYS A 48 1.08 16.56 -11.71
N ASN A 49 0.72 16.41 -10.43
CA ASN A 49 -0.53 16.86 -9.82
C ASN A 49 -1.79 16.27 -10.48
N SER A 50 -1.68 15.12 -11.13
CA SER A 50 -2.86 14.47 -11.73
C SER A 50 -3.78 13.90 -10.66
N ILE A 51 -5.08 13.97 -10.94
CA ILE A 51 -6.11 13.26 -10.22
C ILE A 51 -6.47 12.04 -11.06
N ILE A 52 -6.31 10.85 -10.48
CA ILE A 52 -6.64 9.59 -11.12
C ILE A 52 -7.93 9.05 -10.51
N GLU A 53 -8.91 8.78 -11.38
CA GLU A 53 -10.27 8.36 -11.01
C GLU A 53 -10.65 6.99 -11.60
N ALA A 54 -9.67 6.23 -12.10
CA ALA A 54 -9.87 4.91 -12.66
C ALA A 54 -8.60 4.06 -12.55
N ASP A 55 -8.75 2.74 -12.68
CA ASP A 55 -7.61 1.82 -12.75
C ASP A 55 -6.58 2.31 -13.76
N THR A 56 -5.34 2.41 -13.30
CA THR A 56 -4.26 3.00 -14.07
C THR A 56 -3.00 2.17 -13.92
N THR A 57 -2.36 1.89 -15.04
CA THR A 57 -1.03 1.29 -15.07
C THR A 57 -0.05 2.33 -15.59
N LEU A 58 1.02 2.61 -14.85
CA LEU A 58 2.07 3.49 -15.34
C LEU A 58 2.82 2.84 -16.50
N SER A 59 3.16 3.65 -17.50
CA SER A 59 3.97 3.22 -18.63
C SER A 59 5.32 3.94 -18.72
N GLU A 60 5.56 4.89 -17.81
CA GLU A 60 6.83 5.62 -17.65
C GLU A 60 6.92 6.23 -16.24
N ASP A 61 8.11 6.72 -15.88
CA ASP A 61 8.31 7.47 -14.63
C ASP A 61 7.54 8.80 -14.63
N VAL A 62 6.93 9.13 -13.50
CA VAL A 62 6.34 10.46 -13.24
C VAL A 62 7.37 11.30 -12.49
N ARG A 63 7.86 12.35 -13.14
CA ARG A 63 8.96 13.20 -12.64
C ARG A 63 8.50 14.64 -12.50
N CYS A 64 8.42 15.11 -11.27
CA CYS A 64 7.86 16.43 -10.96
C CYS A 64 8.90 17.38 -10.39
N ASN A 65 8.88 18.62 -10.86
CA ASN A 65 9.59 19.72 -10.22
C ASN A 65 8.79 20.15 -8.99
N CYS A 66 9.44 20.21 -7.83
CA CYS A 66 8.80 20.40 -6.52
C CYS A 66 8.93 21.80 -5.95
N ASP A 67 9.81 22.63 -6.52
CA ASP A 67 9.99 24.01 -6.10
C ASP A 67 8.72 24.87 -6.30
N THR A 68 7.74 24.33 -7.03
CA THR A 68 6.49 25.01 -7.38
C THR A 68 5.23 24.35 -6.82
N VAL A 69 5.33 23.20 -6.15
CA VAL A 69 4.17 22.40 -5.75
C VAL A 69 4.14 22.15 -4.25
N SER A 70 3.16 22.77 -3.60
CA SER A 70 2.72 22.47 -2.23
C SER A 70 1.65 21.36 -2.21
N SER A 71 1.60 20.50 -3.24
CA SER A 71 0.53 19.54 -3.45
C SER A 71 1.06 18.16 -3.76
N PRO A 72 0.25 17.11 -3.56
CA PRO A 72 0.63 15.74 -3.92
C PRO A 72 0.96 15.62 -5.41
N LEU A 73 1.99 14.82 -5.74
CA LEU A 73 2.35 14.59 -7.15
C LEU A 73 1.26 13.81 -7.90
N ILE A 74 0.60 12.87 -7.24
CA ILE A 74 -0.56 12.13 -7.75
C ILE A 74 -1.61 12.02 -6.65
N THR A 75 -2.87 12.27 -6.99
CA THR A 75 -4.02 12.03 -6.10
C THR A 75 -4.93 10.94 -6.66
N LEU A 76 -5.25 9.94 -5.85
CA LEU A 76 -6.17 8.86 -6.22
C LEU A 76 -7.55 9.11 -5.60
N GLN A 77 -8.58 9.27 -6.43
CA GLN A 77 -9.91 9.75 -6.01
C GLN A 77 -11.10 8.87 -6.39
N ALA A 78 -10.88 7.63 -6.83
CA ALA A 78 -11.98 6.68 -7.11
C ALA A 78 -12.02 5.52 -6.13
N VAL A 79 -13.24 5.10 -5.76
CA VAL A 79 -13.43 3.93 -4.90
C VAL A 79 -13.00 2.66 -5.61
N GLY A 80 -12.21 1.82 -4.95
CA GLY A 80 -11.88 0.48 -5.47
C GLY A 80 -10.86 0.47 -6.60
N MET A 81 -10.26 1.61 -6.96
CA MET A 81 -9.30 1.66 -8.07
C MET A 81 -7.93 1.10 -7.70
N THR A 82 -7.18 0.67 -8.72
CA THR A 82 -5.78 0.26 -8.60
C THR A 82 -4.88 1.19 -9.39
N LEU A 83 -3.86 1.72 -8.73
CA LEU A 83 -2.66 2.25 -9.39
C LEU A 83 -1.58 1.17 -9.39
N ASP A 84 -1.37 0.54 -10.54
CA ASP A 84 -0.23 -0.35 -10.76
C ASP A 84 0.93 0.46 -11.36
N MET A 85 1.99 0.66 -10.59
CA MET A 85 3.14 1.42 -11.05
C MET A 85 4.04 0.63 -12.01
N ASN A 86 3.82 -0.68 -12.18
CA ASN A 86 4.49 -1.52 -13.18
C ASN A 86 6.03 -1.36 -13.25
N GLY A 87 6.66 -1.20 -12.09
CA GLY A 87 8.10 -0.98 -11.91
C GLY A 87 8.58 0.47 -12.09
N TYR A 88 7.70 1.40 -12.45
CA TYR A 88 8.02 2.82 -12.64
C TYR A 88 8.02 3.60 -11.33
N THR A 89 8.64 4.80 -11.39
CA THR A 89 8.82 5.67 -10.23
C THR A 89 7.99 6.95 -10.32
N VAL A 90 7.32 7.32 -9.22
CA VAL A 90 6.77 8.67 -9.01
C VAL A 90 7.71 9.44 -8.09
N LYS A 91 8.37 10.50 -8.59
CA LYS A 91 9.35 11.22 -7.77
C LYS A 91 9.34 12.72 -7.95
N CYS A 92 9.70 13.36 -6.85
CA CYS A 92 10.10 14.74 -6.79
C CYS A 92 11.56 14.90 -7.25
N MET A 93 11.83 15.84 -8.15
CA MET A 93 13.15 16.00 -8.80
C MET A 93 14.03 17.09 -8.19
N ASP A 94 13.47 18.03 -7.42
CA ASP A 94 14.22 19.18 -6.93
C ASP A 94 14.98 18.93 -5.62
N SER A 95 15.94 19.83 -5.38
CA SER A 95 17.03 19.70 -4.42
C SER A 95 16.60 19.81 -2.95
N SER A 96 17.14 18.89 -2.14
CA SER A 96 17.38 18.79 -0.68
C SER A 96 16.55 19.55 0.37
N THR A 97 15.91 20.67 0.05
CA THR A 97 15.14 21.48 1.02
C THR A 97 13.65 21.56 0.72
N THR A 98 13.24 21.40 -0.54
CA THR A 98 11.83 21.51 -0.93
C THR A 98 11.32 20.14 -1.34
N LYS A 99 10.45 19.53 -0.53
CA LYS A 99 9.76 18.29 -0.86
C LYS A 99 8.30 18.59 -1.16
N ALA A 100 7.71 17.86 -2.11
CA ALA A 100 6.26 17.84 -2.27
C ALA A 100 5.63 17.26 -1.00
N GLU A 101 4.41 17.71 -0.66
CA GLU A 101 3.68 17.21 0.53
C GLU A 101 3.58 15.67 0.52
N ALA A 102 3.17 15.09 -0.60
CA ALA A 102 3.16 13.66 -0.81
C ALA A 102 3.54 13.27 -2.24
N CYS A 103 4.16 12.11 -2.45
CA CYS A 103 4.28 11.59 -3.82
C CYS A 103 2.92 11.04 -4.29
N ILE A 104 2.26 10.25 -3.46
CA ILE A 104 0.92 9.71 -3.74
C ILE A 104 0.01 9.98 -2.56
N THR A 105 -1.13 10.62 -2.80
CA THR A 105 -2.21 10.75 -1.82
C THR A 105 -3.39 9.86 -2.21
N ILE A 106 -3.78 8.97 -1.32
CA ILE A 106 -4.97 8.13 -1.43
C ILE A 106 -6.11 8.84 -0.68
N ALA A 107 -7.02 9.46 -1.44
CA ALA A 107 -8.09 10.30 -0.86
C ALA A 107 -9.43 9.55 -0.69
N TYR A 108 -9.55 8.33 -1.23
CA TYR A 108 -10.76 7.49 -1.18
C TYR A 108 -10.46 6.09 -0.61
N LYS A 109 -11.45 5.20 -0.58
CA LYS A 109 -11.35 3.85 0.02
C LYS A 109 -11.13 2.74 -0.98
N TRP A 110 -10.61 1.63 -0.46
CA TRP A 110 -10.39 0.38 -1.21
C TRP A 110 -9.45 0.58 -2.40
N ILE A 111 -8.57 1.58 -2.31
CA ILE A 111 -7.60 1.87 -3.36
C ILE A 111 -6.37 1.00 -3.12
N THR A 112 -5.84 0.43 -4.19
CA THR A 112 -4.58 -0.31 -4.19
C THR A 112 -3.50 0.47 -4.92
N VAL A 113 -2.32 0.64 -4.31
CA VAL A 113 -1.11 1.15 -4.97
C VAL A 113 -0.07 0.04 -4.93
N LYS A 114 0.48 -0.35 -6.08
CA LYS A 114 1.39 -1.50 -6.12
C LYS A 114 2.49 -1.44 -7.16
N ASN A 115 3.49 -2.32 -6.99
CA ASN A 115 4.51 -2.66 -7.97
C ASN A 115 5.29 -1.45 -8.50
N GLY A 116 5.95 -0.67 -7.67
CA GLY A 116 6.81 0.41 -8.19
C GLY A 116 7.50 1.19 -7.10
N ALA A 117 7.87 2.43 -7.38
CA ALA A 117 8.64 3.24 -6.45
C ALA A 117 8.10 4.66 -6.29
N VAL A 118 8.29 5.23 -5.11
CA VAL A 118 8.12 6.66 -4.84
C VAL A 118 9.36 7.24 -4.17
N ALA A 119 9.70 8.50 -4.48
CA ALA A 119 10.91 9.11 -3.91
C ALA A 119 10.88 10.63 -3.75
N ASN A 120 11.68 11.12 -2.78
CA ASN A 120 11.99 12.54 -2.54
C ASN A 120 10.79 13.40 -2.13
N CYS A 121 9.75 12.84 -1.51
CA CYS A 121 8.59 13.60 -1.02
C CYS A 121 8.59 13.69 0.51
N ASP A 122 7.86 14.65 1.09
CA ASP A 122 7.76 14.74 2.55
C ASP A 122 7.06 13.49 3.10
N LEU A 123 5.91 13.15 2.51
CA LEU A 123 5.28 11.84 2.63
C LEU A 123 5.51 11.03 1.35
N GLY A 124 6.02 9.80 1.45
CA GLY A 124 6.08 8.91 0.28
C GLY A 124 4.67 8.59 -0.21
N ILE A 125 3.89 7.91 0.64
CA ILE A 125 2.46 7.62 0.38
C ILE A 125 1.62 8.06 1.58
N ALA A 126 0.61 8.88 1.33
CA ALA A 126 -0.34 9.36 2.34
C ALA A 126 -1.72 8.73 2.12
N MET A 127 -2.21 7.96 3.10
CA MET A 127 -3.55 7.36 3.10
C MET A 127 -4.53 8.25 3.87
N GLU A 128 -4.88 9.40 3.28
CA GLU A 128 -5.68 10.47 3.90
C GLU A 128 -7.20 10.30 3.77
N SER A 129 -7.63 9.21 3.16
CA SER A 129 -9.04 8.93 2.97
C SER A 129 -9.81 8.96 4.29
N THR A 130 -11.00 9.55 4.30
CA THR A 130 -11.88 9.46 5.50
C THR A 130 -12.36 8.04 5.79
N TRP A 131 -12.15 7.13 4.84
CA TRP A 131 -12.60 5.75 4.84
C TRP A 131 -11.40 4.81 4.71
N GLY A 132 -11.44 3.69 5.43
CA GLY A 132 -10.35 2.72 5.46
C GLY A 132 -10.27 1.76 4.27
N GLY A 133 -9.44 0.72 4.41
CA GLY A 133 -9.38 -0.41 3.49
C GLY A 133 -8.47 -0.23 2.29
N ASN A 134 -7.54 0.71 2.31
CA ASN A 134 -6.57 0.88 1.23
C ASN A 134 -5.40 -0.08 1.39
N THR A 135 -4.72 -0.38 0.28
CA THR A 135 -3.58 -1.30 0.25
C THR A 135 -2.40 -0.65 -0.46
N VAL A 136 -1.23 -0.71 0.18
CA VAL A 136 0.07 -0.50 -0.48
C VAL A 136 0.80 -1.83 -0.48
N ASP A 137 1.14 -2.32 -1.67
CA ASP A 137 1.68 -3.66 -1.88
C ASP A 137 2.89 -3.65 -2.83
N ASN A 138 4.02 -4.20 -2.40
CA ASN A 138 5.23 -4.33 -3.23
C ASN A 138 5.68 -2.96 -3.80
N VAL A 139 5.78 -1.96 -2.92
CA VAL A 139 6.26 -0.61 -3.26
C VAL A 139 7.59 -0.32 -2.59
N VAL A 140 8.45 0.42 -3.28
CA VAL A 140 9.70 0.96 -2.75
C VAL A 140 9.52 2.45 -2.45
N VAL A 141 9.71 2.86 -1.20
CA VAL A 141 9.69 4.28 -0.79
C VAL A 141 11.11 4.68 -0.41
N THR A 142 11.67 5.75 -0.99
CA THR A 142 13.03 6.21 -0.63
C THR A 142 13.12 7.71 -0.46
N HIS A 143 14.02 8.17 0.41
CA HIS A 143 14.34 9.60 0.59
C HIS A 143 13.10 10.45 0.91
N SER A 144 12.13 9.85 1.59
CA SER A 144 10.96 10.55 2.10
C SER A 144 11.09 10.82 3.58
N THR A 145 10.62 11.97 4.06
CA THR A 145 10.67 12.29 5.50
C THR A 145 9.91 11.24 6.29
N VAL A 146 8.67 10.98 5.86
CA VAL A 146 7.86 9.84 6.28
C VAL A 146 7.64 8.93 5.08
N GLY A 147 7.94 7.64 5.21
CA GLY A 147 7.75 6.68 4.13
C GLY A 147 6.27 6.50 3.76
N ILE A 148 5.49 5.93 4.67
CA ILE A 148 4.04 5.73 4.49
C ILE A 148 3.30 6.28 5.71
N HIS A 149 2.28 7.12 5.47
CA HIS A 149 1.43 7.67 6.52
C HIS A 149 0.00 7.12 6.40
N VAL A 150 -0.43 6.37 7.41
CA VAL A 150 -1.74 5.73 7.51
C VAL A 150 -2.66 6.55 8.42
N PHE A 151 -3.46 7.46 7.84
CA PHE A 151 -4.38 8.32 8.63
C PHE A 151 -5.73 7.67 8.93
N SER A 152 -6.14 6.72 8.08
CA SER A 152 -7.46 6.10 8.14
C SER A 152 -7.39 4.66 8.66
N ARG A 153 -8.56 4.06 8.89
CA ARG A 153 -8.65 2.73 9.51
C ARG A 153 -8.39 1.60 8.53
N ASP A 154 -8.16 0.40 9.03
CA ASP A 154 -8.27 -0.85 8.26
C ASP A 154 -7.41 -0.88 6.98
N ASN A 155 -6.27 -0.17 6.97
CA ASN A 155 -5.39 -0.11 5.81
C ASN A 155 -4.30 -1.18 5.89
N VAL A 156 -3.84 -1.63 4.74
CA VAL A 156 -2.81 -2.66 4.60
C VAL A 156 -1.55 -2.04 3.98
N VAL A 157 -0.40 -2.31 4.59
CA VAL A 157 0.91 -2.05 3.98
C VAL A 157 1.68 -3.35 4.00
N MET A 158 2.01 -3.88 2.83
CA MET A 158 2.67 -5.17 2.76
C MET A 158 3.75 -5.30 1.70
N MET A 159 4.68 -6.21 1.97
CA MET A 159 5.76 -6.63 1.06
C MET A 159 6.56 -5.45 0.47
N SER A 160 6.64 -4.33 1.19
CA SER A 160 7.22 -3.08 0.71
C SER A 160 8.61 -2.83 1.31
N ILE A 161 9.43 -2.07 0.60
CA ILE A 161 10.74 -1.61 1.08
C ILE A 161 10.64 -0.11 1.34
N ILE A 162 10.88 0.30 2.57
CA ILE A 162 10.68 1.68 3.00
C ILE A 162 11.99 2.18 3.58
N ASP A 163 12.65 3.08 2.87
CA ASP A 163 13.89 3.74 3.26
C ASP A 163 13.59 5.24 3.47
N ALA A 164 13.14 5.55 4.69
CA ALA A 164 12.70 6.89 5.05
C ALA A 164 13.78 7.64 5.84
N GLU A 165 13.76 8.97 5.76
CA GLU A 165 14.69 9.80 6.52
C GLU A 165 14.33 9.79 8.00
N GLU A 166 13.08 10.10 8.38
CA GLU A 166 12.69 10.18 9.79
C GLU A 166 11.85 8.99 10.22
N VAL A 167 10.71 8.75 9.58
CA VAL A 167 9.74 7.73 10.00
C VAL A 167 9.44 6.79 8.85
N GLY A 168 9.65 5.49 9.04
CA GLY A 168 9.31 4.49 8.03
C GLY A 168 7.80 4.45 7.76
N ILE A 169 7.03 3.96 8.74
CA ILE A 169 5.56 3.90 8.67
C ILE A 169 4.97 4.65 9.87
N LYS A 170 4.16 5.66 9.58
CA LYS A 170 3.43 6.44 10.60
C LYS A 170 1.96 6.05 10.61
N ILE A 171 1.44 5.62 11.75
CA ILE A 171 0.07 5.11 11.89
C ILE A 171 -0.70 6.02 12.84
N GLY A 172 -1.77 6.63 12.32
CA GLY A 172 -2.65 7.54 13.05
C GLY A 172 -3.95 6.90 13.55
N ASN A 173 -4.30 5.71 13.09
CA ASN A 173 -5.63 5.12 13.31
C ASN A 173 -5.58 3.61 13.56
N ASN A 174 -6.75 3.07 13.92
CA ASN A 174 -6.94 1.66 14.23
C ASN A 174 -7.08 0.77 12.99
N GLY A 175 -6.80 -0.52 13.14
CA GLY A 175 -7.03 -1.51 12.09
C GLY A 175 -5.93 -1.57 11.03
N ALA A 176 -4.85 -0.81 11.18
CA ALA A 176 -3.73 -0.92 10.27
C ALA A 176 -3.10 -2.32 10.37
N HIS A 177 -2.84 -2.94 9.22
CA HIS A 177 -2.18 -4.23 9.08
C HIS A 177 -0.88 -4.04 8.29
N ILE A 178 0.25 -4.29 8.94
CA ILE A 178 1.58 -4.04 8.41
C ILE A 178 2.32 -5.37 8.35
N GLU A 179 2.58 -5.87 7.14
CA GLU A 179 3.06 -7.25 6.98
C GLU A 179 4.23 -7.39 5.99
N GLY A 180 5.27 -8.11 6.37
CA GLY A 180 6.32 -8.51 5.43
C GLY A 180 7.13 -7.35 4.83
N ASN A 181 7.17 -6.20 5.50
CA ASN A 181 7.89 -5.02 5.02
C ASN A 181 9.35 -5.00 5.50
N ILE A 182 10.23 -4.40 4.70
CA ILE A 182 11.58 -4.03 5.12
C ILE A 182 11.59 -2.52 5.35
N VAL A 183 11.81 -2.09 6.59
CA VAL A 183 11.74 -0.69 6.97
C VAL A 183 13.11 -0.25 7.49
N ASN A 184 13.73 0.70 6.80
CA ASN A 184 14.93 1.41 7.19
C ASN A 184 14.56 2.88 7.45
N SER A 185 14.95 3.41 8.61
CA SER A 185 14.71 4.82 8.95
C SER A 185 15.75 5.35 9.92
N THR A 186 16.12 6.63 9.85
CA THR A 186 17.06 7.19 10.84
C THR A 186 16.36 7.51 12.18
N GLY A 187 15.07 7.81 12.17
CA GLY A 187 14.27 8.04 13.38
C GLY A 187 13.54 6.78 13.88
N HIS A 188 12.28 6.64 13.49
CA HIS A 188 11.38 5.56 13.92
C HIS A 188 11.03 4.64 12.76
N GLY A 189 11.21 3.33 12.94
CA GLY A 189 10.79 2.36 11.93
C GLY A 189 9.27 2.40 11.74
N VAL A 190 8.53 2.13 12.81
CA VAL A 190 7.08 2.35 12.85
C VAL A 190 6.76 3.32 13.99
N GLU A 191 5.93 4.32 13.72
CA GLU A 191 5.49 5.31 14.71
C GLU A 191 3.97 5.28 14.83
N LEU A 192 3.47 5.03 16.05
CA LEU A 192 2.06 5.22 16.38
C LEU A 192 1.85 6.65 16.89
N VAL A 193 1.02 7.42 16.20
CA VAL A 193 0.67 8.79 16.59
C VAL A 193 -0.81 8.92 16.84
N GLU A 194 -1.16 9.77 17.79
CA GLU A 194 -2.54 10.14 17.98
C GLU A 194 -3.03 10.97 16.79
N HIS A 195 -4.04 10.46 16.07
CA HIS A 195 -4.71 11.27 15.07
C HIS A 195 -5.89 12.03 15.70
N LEU A 196 -5.80 13.35 15.66
CA LEU A 196 -6.92 14.23 15.93
C LEU A 196 -7.90 14.13 14.77
N THR A 197 -9.08 13.54 15.00
CA THR A 197 -10.11 13.48 13.97
C THR A 197 -10.56 14.90 13.62
N PRO A 198 -10.35 15.38 12.38
CA PRO A 198 -10.67 16.74 11.99
C PRO A 198 -12.13 17.10 12.32
N GLY A 199 -12.33 18.29 12.91
CA GLY A 199 -13.66 18.80 13.26
C GLY A 199 -14.28 18.26 14.55
N THR A 200 -13.74 17.19 15.15
CA THR A 200 -14.26 16.66 16.43
C THR A 200 -13.40 17.06 17.64
N GLY A 201 -12.13 17.40 17.41
CA GLY A 201 -11.14 17.60 18.48
C GLY A 201 -10.87 16.34 19.30
N ARG A 202 -11.36 15.17 18.86
CA ARG A 202 -11.14 13.90 19.53
C ARG A 202 -9.86 13.27 19.04
N THR A 203 -9.01 12.95 20.00
CA THR A 203 -7.86 12.08 19.85
C THR A 203 -8.33 10.65 19.66
N THR A 204 -7.88 10.00 18.59
CA THR A 204 -8.09 8.56 18.41
C THR A 204 -7.05 7.81 19.24
N VAL A 205 -7.50 7.03 20.22
CA VAL A 205 -6.64 6.06 20.89
C VAL A 205 -6.48 4.87 19.96
N ILE A 206 -5.23 4.51 19.68
CA ILE A 206 -4.92 3.32 18.90
C ILE A 206 -5.02 2.10 19.83
N THR A 207 -5.99 1.25 19.54
CA THR A 207 -6.37 0.04 20.28
C THR A 207 -6.11 -1.24 19.49
N PHE A 208 -5.83 -1.17 18.19
CA PHE A 208 -5.56 -2.36 17.39
C PHE A 208 -4.71 -2.03 16.16
N VAL A 209 -3.51 -2.62 16.07
CA VAL A 209 -2.62 -2.64 14.90
C VAL A 209 -1.91 -3.99 14.86
N ASP A 210 -1.90 -4.62 13.69
CA ASP A 210 -1.15 -5.83 13.42
C ASP A 210 0.17 -5.48 12.73
N ILE A 211 1.30 -5.91 13.31
CA ILE A 211 2.65 -5.74 12.75
C ILE A 211 3.33 -7.10 12.71
N ILE A 212 3.32 -7.74 11.54
CA ILE A 212 3.66 -9.16 11.38
C ILE A 212 4.81 -9.33 10.38
N ASP A 213 5.82 -10.12 10.72
CA ASP A 213 6.90 -10.52 9.81
C ASP A 213 7.64 -9.36 9.12
N ASN A 214 7.74 -8.21 9.80
CA ASN A 214 8.49 -7.06 9.28
C ASN A 214 9.97 -7.17 9.67
N THR A 215 10.86 -6.62 8.85
CA THR A 215 12.27 -6.38 9.23
C THR A 215 12.46 -4.90 9.40
N ILE A 216 12.62 -4.43 10.64
CA ILE A 216 12.74 -3.01 10.96
C ILE A 216 14.16 -2.72 11.44
N HIS A 217 14.91 -1.98 10.62
CA HIS A 217 16.18 -1.39 10.98
C HIS A 217 16.00 0.11 11.26
N HIS A 218 16.48 0.56 12.40
CA HIS A 218 16.43 1.99 12.72
C HIS A 218 17.59 2.39 13.63
N GLU A 219 17.96 3.67 13.60
CA GLU A 219 18.92 4.22 14.57
C GLU A 219 18.23 4.68 15.87
N GLY A 220 16.92 4.99 15.85
CA GLY A 220 16.14 5.48 17.00
C GLY A 220 15.49 4.41 17.88
N LYS A 221 14.18 4.53 18.17
CA LYS A 221 13.39 3.47 18.84
C LYS A 221 12.54 2.75 17.81
N CYS A 222 12.48 1.42 17.94
CA CYS A 222 11.79 0.56 16.99
C CYS A 222 10.32 0.94 16.88
N ILE A 223 9.67 1.09 18.05
CA ILE A 223 8.34 1.68 18.19
C ILE A 223 8.22 2.25 19.64
N PHE A 224 7.35 3.26 19.79
CA PHE A 224 6.45 3.53 20.93
C PHE A 224 6.70 4.76 21.83
N ASN A 225 5.72 5.67 21.81
CA ASN A 225 5.36 6.54 22.94
C ASN A 225 4.17 5.91 23.70
N PRO A 226 4.39 5.21 24.84
CA PRO A 226 3.36 4.46 25.55
C PRO A 226 2.21 5.31 26.12
N ALA A 227 2.33 6.64 26.06
CA ALA A 227 1.23 7.53 26.46
C ALA A 227 -0.01 7.41 25.57
N ASN A 228 0.13 6.88 24.34
CA ASN A 228 -0.85 7.07 23.26
C ASN A 228 -1.60 5.80 22.84
N TYR A 229 -1.35 4.65 23.46
CA TYR A 229 -1.97 3.37 23.09
C TYR A 229 -2.07 2.44 24.32
N SER A 230 -2.97 1.43 24.28
CA SER A 230 -3.00 0.38 25.30
C SER A 230 -1.98 -0.70 24.98
N GLU A 231 -1.25 -1.25 25.96
CA GLU A 231 -0.24 -2.30 25.70
C GLU A 231 -0.79 -3.51 24.92
N ASP A 232 -2.06 -3.85 25.10
CA ASP A 232 -2.75 -4.92 24.36
C ASP A 232 -3.12 -4.56 22.91
N ALA A 233 -2.82 -3.33 22.47
CA ALA A 233 -3.24 -2.82 21.15
C ALA A 233 -2.36 -3.31 20.00
N ILE A 234 -1.16 -3.81 20.30
CA ILE A 234 -0.20 -4.18 19.27
C ILE A 234 0.03 -5.68 19.33
N ASN A 235 -0.33 -6.34 18.24
CA ASN A 235 0.14 -7.68 17.97
C ASN A 235 1.43 -7.60 17.15
N MET A 236 2.56 -7.95 17.77
CA MET A 236 3.87 -7.93 17.15
C MET A 236 4.48 -9.33 17.16
N ASP A 237 4.54 -9.94 16.00
CA ASP A 237 5.26 -11.19 15.78
C ASP A 237 6.55 -10.89 15.00
N ASN A 238 7.67 -10.88 15.74
CA ASN A 238 9.06 -10.66 15.28
C ASN A 238 9.34 -9.32 14.58
N GLY A 239 10.62 -8.92 14.54
CA GLY A 239 11.09 -7.94 13.54
C GLY A 239 11.80 -6.67 13.98
N CYS A 240 11.87 -6.39 15.28
CA CYS A 240 12.52 -5.18 15.77
C CYS A 240 14.00 -5.43 16.11
N TYR A 241 14.91 -4.98 15.23
CA TYR A 241 16.35 -5.09 15.43
C TYR A 241 16.98 -3.70 15.49
N GLY A 242 17.20 -3.19 16.70
CA GLY A 242 18.00 -1.99 16.92
C GLY A 242 19.48 -2.33 17.15
N PRO A 243 20.41 -1.39 16.93
CA PRO A 243 21.79 -1.55 17.38
C PRO A 243 21.80 -1.72 18.91
N VAL A 244 22.55 -2.73 19.38
CA VAL A 244 22.83 -2.97 20.80
C VAL A 244 23.75 -1.89 21.36
#